data_AF-K9ZEW0-F1
#
_entry.id   AF-K9ZEW0-F1
#
_cell.length_a   1.000
_cell.length_b   1.000
_cell.length_c   1.000
_cell.angle_alpha   90.00
_cell.angle_beta   90.00
_cell.angle_gamma   90.00
#
_symmetry.space_group_name_H-M   'P 1'
#
loop_
_entity.id
_entity.type
_entity.pdbx_description
1 polymer ?
#
loop_
_entity_poly.entity_id
_entity_poly.type
_entity_poly.pdbx_seq_one_letter_code
_entity_poly.pdbx_strand_id
1 'polypeptide(L)'
;MFQLLSRVLLWMLIAAVVFSLFQKFYPTVDYFGRFVLLVVVVVLIVAFLNPNESGPVASLWRFISFPLKPLGASVLMLIFAAQKIKGGGIDKPGGLLVGWALTILLLSSTPAIAYFLLRSPIAAMAPPSALVAMGPAANVANNISDVMGNGIIPVGNMKIPAYLLQNPAAIERRGLLVEDFVPQAETLQLTTQVWESYLNQVYIFLRGRS
;
A
#
# COMPACT_ATOMS: atom_id res chain seq x y z
N MET A 1 1.62 28.57 -14.59
CA MET A 1 2.59 29.25 -13.71
C MET A 1 2.67 28.62 -12.32
N PHE A 2 1.55 28.44 -11.59
CA PHE A 2 1.54 27.75 -10.29
C PHE A 2 2.09 26.30 -10.33
N GLN A 3 1.80 25.54 -11.39
CA GLN A 3 2.30 24.16 -11.54
C GLN A 3 3.83 24.08 -11.62
N LEU A 4 4.48 25.06 -12.26
CA LEU A 4 5.94 25.12 -12.31
C LEU A 4 6.53 25.44 -10.94
N LEU A 5 5.96 26.42 -10.23
CA LEU A 5 6.42 26.80 -8.89
C LEU A 5 6.26 25.65 -7.88
N SER A 6 5.10 25.00 -7.86
CA SER A 6 4.85 23.84 -6.99
C SER A 6 5.76 22.67 -7.34
N ARG A 7 6.04 22.42 -8.63
CA ARG A 7 7.01 21.41 -9.05
C ARG A 7 8.43 21.72 -8.54
N VAL A 8 8.90 22.96 -8.70
CA VAL A 8 10.22 23.39 -8.22
C VAL A 8 10.30 23.26 -6.69
N LEU A 9 9.26 23.67 -5.97
CA LEU A 9 9.20 23.57 -4.51
C LEU A 9 9.20 22.10 -4.05
N LEU A 10 8.46 21.22 -4.73
CA LEU A 10 8.44 19.79 -4.42
C LEU A 10 9.80 19.14 -4.69
N TRP A 11 10.48 19.52 -5.77
CA TRP A 11 11.86 19.10 -6.03
C TRP A 11 12.83 19.59 -4.95
N MET A 12 12.71 20.84 -4.50
CA MET A 12 13.53 21.36 -3.40
C MET A 12 13.27 20.57 -2.10
N LEU A 13 12.01 20.25 -1.81
CA LEU A 13 11.63 19.44 -0.65
C LEU A 13 12.22 18.04 -0.75
N ILE A 14 12.08 17.37 -1.90
CA ILE A 14 12.66 16.02 -2.11
C ILE A 14 14.18 16.08 -1.97
N ALA A 15 14.85 17.06 -2.58
CA ALA A 15 16.29 17.23 -2.47
C ALA A 15 16.71 17.44 -1.01
N ALA A 16 15.98 18.27 -0.26
CA ALA A 16 16.23 18.49 1.16
C ALA A 16 16.01 17.22 2.00
N VAL A 17 14.95 16.45 1.72
CA VAL A 17 14.69 15.17 2.39
C VAL A 17 15.78 14.15 2.08
N VAL A 18 16.15 13.98 0.82
CA VAL A 18 17.24 13.07 0.40
C VAL A 18 18.56 13.50 1.04
N PHE A 19 18.87 14.79 1.04
CA PHE A 19 20.08 15.33 1.68
C PHE A 19 20.07 15.11 3.20
N SER A 20 18.94 15.32 3.86
CA SER A 20 18.79 15.06 5.30
C SER A 20 18.93 13.58 5.64
N LEU A 21 18.32 12.70 4.84
CA LEU A 21 18.47 11.25 4.97
C LEU A 21 19.92 10.85 4.75
N PHE A 22 20.57 11.37 3.71
CA PHE A 22 21.97 11.14 3.42
C PHE A 22 22.84 11.52 4.61
N GLN A 23 22.71 12.74 5.15
CA GLN A 23 23.50 13.17 6.32
C GLN A 23 23.27 12.29 7.56
N LYS A 24 22.05 11.78 7.76
CA LYS A 24 21.72 10.95 8.92
C LYS A 24 22.22 9.50 8.80
N PHE A 25 22.12 8.90 7.61
CA PHE A 25 22.47 7.49 7.40
C PHE A 25 23.93 7.29 6.96
N TYR A 26 24.51 8.24 6.22
CA TYR A 26 25.90 8.17 5.75
C TYR A 26 26.96 7.95 6.86
N PRO A 27 26.88 8.58 8.06
CA PRO A 27 27.85 8.34 9.12
C PRO A 27 27.66 6.97 9.82
N THR A 28 26.49 6.35 9.69
CA THR A 28 26.13 5.12 10.42
C THR A 28 26.33 3.85 9.58
N VAL A 29 26.43 3.96 8.25
CA VAL A 29 26.55 2.82 7.34
C VAL A 29 28.00 2.46 7.03
N ASP A 30 28.27 1.16 6.98
CA ASP A 30 29.54 0.56 6.56
C ASP A 30 29.91 0.97 5.12
N TYR A 31 31.18 0.75 4.72
CA TYR A 31 31.69 1.07 3.39
C TYR A 31 30.81 0.54 2.24
N PHE A 32 30.28 -0.68 2.37
CA PHE A 32 29.35 -1.25 1.40
C PHE A 32 28.02 -0.47 1.34
N GLY A 33 27.49 -0.09 2.49
CA GLY A 33 26.28 0.73 2.58
C GLY A 33 26.47 2.11 1.95
N ARG A 34 27.64 2.74 2.14
CA ARG A 34 27.98 4.02 1.49
C ARG A 34 28.02 3.90 -0.03
N PHE A 35 28.58 2.82 -0.55
CA PHE A 35 28.61 2.54 -1.99
C PHE A 35 27.19 2.38 -2.56
N VAL A 36 26.34 1.57 -1.93
CA VAL A 36 24.94 1.39 -2.34
C VAL A 36 24.19 2.72 -2.30
N LEU A 37 24.39 3.52 -1.25
CA LEU A 37 23.77 4.84 -1.11
C LEU A 37 24.21 5.79 -2.24
N LEU A 38 25.51 5.82 -2.55
CA LEU A 38 26.05 6.62 -3.66
C LEU A 38 25.44 6.20 -4.99
N VAL A 39 25.34 4.89 -5.26
CA VAL A 39 24.68 4.37 -6.46
C VAL A 39 23.23 4.84 -6.53
N VAL A 40 22.46 4.75 -5.44
CA VAL A 40 21.07 5.23 -5.39
C VAL A 40 20.97 6.73 -5.69
N VAL A 41 21.87 7.55 -5.13
CA VAL A 41 21.92 8.99 -5.39
C VAL A 41 22.27 9.29 -6.85
N VAL A 42 23.26 8.60 -7.42
CA VAL A 42 23.64 8.74 -8.83
C VAL A 42 22.47 8.38 -9.73
N VAL A 43 21.76 7.29 -9.46
CA VAL A 43 20.59 6.89 -10.23
C VAL A 43 19.46 7.93 -10.09
N LEU A 44 19.26 8.53 -8.91
CA LEU A 44 18.30 9.64 -8.73
C LEU A 44 18.68 10.88 -9.55
N ILE A 45 19.96 11.21 -9.64
CA ILE A 45 20.46 12.34 -10.45
C ILE A 45 20.28 12.04 -11.94
N VAL A 46 20.61 10.83 -12.39
CA VAL A 46 20.40 10.40 -13.80
C VAL A 46 18.91 10.41 -14.14
N ALA A 47 18.05 9.99 -13.22
CA ALA A 47 16.59 10.06 -13.37
C ALA A 47 16.08 11.50 -13.51
N PHE A 48 16.78 12.48 -12.92
CA PHE A 48 16.47 13.90 -13.05
C PHE A 48 16.92 14.48 -14.38
N LEU A 49 18.10 14.08 -14.86
CA LEU A 49 18.71 14.62 -16.09
C LEU A 49 18.13 14.00 -17.37
N ASN A 50 17.76 12.72 -17.34
CA ASN A 50 17.25 11.98 -18.51
C ASN A 50 15.86 11.38 -18.26
N PRO A 51 14.80 12.21 -18.24
CA PRO A 51 13.45 11.77 -17.95
C PRO A 51 12.81 10.95 -19.08
N ASN A 52 13.45 10.68 -20.22
CA ASN A 52 12.80 10.06 -21.39
C ASN A 52 12.86 8.52 -21.40
N GLU A 53 13.80 7.91 -20.68
CA GLU A 53 13.97 6.44 -20.64
C GLU A 53 13.13 5.83 -19.51
N SER A 54 11.92 5.38 -19.86
CA SER A 54 10.89 4.98 -18.90
C SER A 54 11.13 3.63 -18.19
N GLY A 55 12.24 2.93 -18.48
CA GLY A 55 12.48 1.56 -17.99
C GLY A 55 13.01 1.51 -16.55
N PRO A 56 14.24 1.99 -16.28
CA PRO A 56 14.86 1.84 -14.98
C PRO A 56 14.23 2.73 -13.90
N VAL A 57 13.82 3.95 -14.27
CA VAL A 57 13.33 4.96 -13.31
C VAL A 57 11.97 4.61 -12.72
N ALA A 58 11.05 4.05 -13.52
CA ALA A 58 9.74 3.62 -13.02
C ALA A 58 9.88 2.42 -12.06
N SER A 59 10.79 1.50 -12.37
CA SER A 59 11.11 0.35 -11.52
C SER A 59 11.73 0.79 -10.19
N LEU A 60 12.65 1.77 -10.24
CA LEU A 60 13.27 2.34 -9.05
C LEU A 60 12.26 3.13 -8.21
N TRP A 61 11.36 3.87 -8.83
CA TRP A 61 10.26 4.55 -8.12
C TRP A 61 9.37 3.55 -7.39
N ARG A 62 9.04 2.41 -8.02
CA ARG A 62 8.25 1.35 -7.38
C ARG A 62 8.97 0.72 -6.19
N PHE A 63 10.30 0.59 -6.27
CA PHE A 63 11.13 0.13 -5.16
C PHE A 63 11.20 1.15 -4.02
N ILE A 64 11.41 2.43 -4.34
CA ILE A 64 11.46 3.53 -3.36
C ILE A 64 10.09 3.74 -2.68
N SER A 65 9.00 3.52 -3.42
CA SER A 65 7.62 3.71 -2.95
C SER A 65 7.06 2.49 -2.22
N PHE A 66 7.71 1.34 -2.33
CA PHE A 66 7.35 0.14 -1.58
C PHE A 66 7.18 0.40 -0.06
N PRO A 67 8.15 1.00 0.67
CA PRO A 67 7.99 1.32 2.09
C PRO A 67 6.90 2.36 2.38
N LEU A 68 6.47 3.13 1.39
CA LEU A 68 5.43 4.16 1.54
C LEU A 68 4.02 3.57 1.41
N LYS A 69 3.89 2.36 0.86
CA LYS A 69 2.61 1.63 0.82
C LYS A 69 2.29 1.07 2.21
N PRO A 70 1.01 1.04 2.65
CA PRO A 70 0.65 0.55 3.99
C PRO A 70 1.17 -0.86 4.27
N LEU A 71 1.04 -1.76 3.29
CA LEU A 71 1.53 -3.13 3.39
C LEU A 71 3.07 -3.16 3.47
N GLY A 72 3.77 -2.47 2.59
CA GLY A 72 5.24 -2.45 2.59
C GLY A 72 5.84 -1.83 3.86
N ALA A 73 5.24 -0.75 4.37
CA ALA A 73 5.61 -0.12 5.63
C ALA A 73 5.53 -1.10 6.80
N SER A 74 4.39 -1.80 6.91
CA SER A 74 4.17 -2.77 8.00
C SER A 74 5.13 -3.95 7.95
N VAL A 75 5.38 -4.50 6.75
CA VAL A 75 6.31 -5.62 6.55
C VAL A 75 7.73 -5.21 6.93
N LEU A 76 8.19 -4.01 6.54
CA LEU A 76 9.52 -3.53 6.90
C LEU A 76 9.65 -3.29 8.40
N MET A 77 8.63 -2.72 9.05
CA MET A 77 8.62 -2.57 10.49
C MET A 77 8.67 -3.94 11.21
N LEU A 78 7.96 -4.94 10.71
CA LEU A 78 8.01 -6.31 11.24
C LEU A 78 9.38 -6.96 11.02
N ILE A 79 10.01 -6.76 9.86
CA ILE A 79 11.38 -7.25 9.60
C ILE A 79 12.37 -6.62 10.59
N PHE A 80 12.30 -5.30 10.80
CA PHE A 80 13.18 -4.63 11.77
C PHE A 80 12.88 -5.04 13.21
N ALA A 81 11.61 -5.28 13.54
CA ALA A 81 11.23 -5.83 14.83
C ALA A 81 11.77 -7.25 15.03
N ALA A 82 11.72 -8.09 13.99
CA ALA A 82 12.24 -9.45 14.02
C ALA A 82 13.75 -9.49 14.26
N GLN A 83 14.50 -8.54 13.71
CA GLN A 83 15.94 -8.40 13.98
C GLN A 83 16.26 -8.03 15.45
N LYS A 84 15.26 -7.56 16.21
CA LYS A 84 15.36 -7.23 17.64
C LYS A 84 14.89 -8.38 18.54
N ILE A 85 14.62 -9.56 18.00
CA ILE A 85 14.28 -10.74 18.80
C ILE A 85 15.58 -11.36 19.31
N LYS A 86 15.82 -11.31 20.63
CA LYS A 86 16.96 -11.94 21.29
C LYS A 86 16.52 -12.61 22.58
N GLY A 87 17.11 -13.78 22.88
CA GLY A 87 16.90 -14.47 24.16
C GLY A 87 15.44 -14.85 24.47
N GLY A 88 14.60 -15.02 23.44
CA GLY A 88 13.17 -15.35 23.61
C GLY A 88 12.26 -14.14 23.87
N GLY A 89 12.79 -12.91 23.87
CA GLY A 89 12.02 -11.67 23.99
C GLY A 89 12.24 -10.72 22.80
N ILE A 90 11.41 -9.68 22.71
CA ILE A 90 11.59 -8.59 21.74
C ILE A 90 12.27 -7.42 22.46
N ASP A 91 13.53 -7.14 22.11
CA ASP A 91 14.29 -6.00 22.63
C ASP A 91 13.64 -4.68 22.21
N LYS A 92 13.75 -3.64 23.05
CA LYS A 92 13.30 -2.28 22.68
C LYS A 92 14.23 -1.70 21.60
N PRO A 93 13.71 -1.03 20.55
CA PRO A 93 12.32 -0.63 20.32
C PRO A 93 11.47 -1.63 19.51
N GLY A 94 11.91 -2.89 19.35
CA GLY A 94 11.22 -3.90 18.54
C GLY A 94 9.74 -4.08 18.88
N GLY A 95 9.36 -4.08 20.16
CA GLY A 95 7.95 -4.18 20.55
C GLY A 95 7.10 -3.01 20.05
N LEU A 96 7.66 -1.79 20.04
CA LEU A 96 6.98 -0.61 19.49
C LEU A 96 6.85 -0.70 17.97
N LEU A 97 7.87 -1.23 17.29
CA LEU A 97 7.85 -1.46 15.83
C LEU A 97 6.75 -2.45 15.43
N VAL A 98 6.58 -3.54 16.19
CA VAL A 98 5.46 -4.48 16.00
C VAL A 98 4.13 -3.78 16.21
N GLY A 99 4.00 -2.99 17.30
CA GLY A 99 2.78 -2.24 17.59
C GLY A 99 2.38 -1.30 16.44
N TRP A 100 3.33 -0.54 15.90
CA TRP A 100 3.07 0.33 14.74
C TRP A 100 2.74 -0.45 13.48
N ALA A 101 3.46 -1.54 13.20
CA ALA A 101 3.17 -2.37 12.04
C ALA A 101 1.74 -2.94 12.07
N LEU A 102 1.32 -3.47 13.22
CA LEU A 102 -0.03 -3.98 13.42
C LEU A 102 -1.07 -2.87 13.33
N THR A 103 -0.79 -1.68 13.87
CA THR A 103 -1.71 -0.53 13.79
C THR A 103 -1.92 -0.09 12.34
N ILE A 104 -0.84 -0.01 11.55
CA ILE A 104 -0.91 0.33 10.12
C ILE A 104 -1.72 -0.71 9.35
N LEU A 105 -1.49 -2.01 9.59
CA LEU A 105 -2.26 -3.07 8.96
C LEU A 105 -3.73 -3.01 9.36
N LEU A 106 -4.03 -2.80 10.64
CA LEU A 106 -5.39 -2.72 11.14
C LEU A 106 -6.13 -1.54 10.49
N LEU A 107 -5.54 -0.34 10.51
CA LEU A 107 -6.12 0.82 9.83
C LEU A 107 -6.31 0.56 8.33
N SER A 108 -5.28 0.09 7.63
CA SER A 108 -5.35 -0.12 6.17
C SER A 108 -6.30 -1.23 5.77
N SER A 109 -6.54 -2.21 6.64
CA SER A 109 -7.44 -3.35 6.41
C SER A 109 -8.89 -3.02 6.79
N THR A 110 -9.15 -1.87 7.43
CA THR A 110 -10.50 -1.53 7.91
C THR A 110 -11.33 -0.84 6.81
N PRO A 111 -12.48 -1.41 6.42
CA PRO A 111 -13.36 -0.85 5.38
C PRO A 111 -13.82 0.60 5.65
N ALA A 112 -13.99 0.98 6.91
CA ALA A 112 -14.28 2.35 7.30
C ALA A 112 -13.24 3.37 6.79
N ILE A 113 -11.96 2.98 6.73
CA ILE A 113 -10.87 3.86 6.27
C ILE A 113 -10.85 3.93 4.74
N ALA A 114 -11.16 2.82 4.07
CA ALA A 114 -11.37 2.83 2.63
C ALA A 114 -12.50 3.77 2.23
N TYR A 115 -13.61 3.82 2.97
CA TYR A 115 -14.71 4.74 2.67
C TYR A 115 -14.27 6.22 2.55
N PHE A 116 -13.39 6.68 3.44
CA PHE A 116 -12.84 8.04 3.36
C PHE A 116 -11.88 8.22 2.18
N LEU A 117 -11.09 7.18 1.87
CA LEU A 117 -10.15 7.20 0.75
C LEU A 117 -10.85 7.14 -0.61
N LEU A 118 -11.92 6.37 -0.76
CA LEU A 118 -12.69 6.23 -2.00
C LEU A 118 -13.39 7.53 -2.39
N ARG A 119 -13.85 8.31 -1.40
CA ARG A 119 -14.43 9.65 -1.64
C ARG A 119 -13.39 10.70 -2.05
N SER A 120 -12.11 10.35 -2.07
CA SER A 120 -11.09 11.27 -2.56
C SER A 120 -11.15 11.38 -4.10
N PRO A 121 -10.95 12.59 -4.67
CA PRO A 121 -10.99 12.77 -6.12
C PRO A 121 -9.90 11.97 -6.86
N ILE A 122 -8.82 11.58 -6.18
CA ILE A 122 -7.76 10.74 -6.75
C ILE A 122 -8.19 9.26 -6.84
N ALA A 123 -9.02 8.77 -5.91
CA ALA A 123 -9.50 7.39 -5.97
C ALA A 123 -10.41 7.14 -7.17
N ALA A 124 -11.19 8.14 -7.61
CA ALA A 124 -11.99 8.06 -8.83
C ALA A 124 -11.14 7.94 -10.12
N MET A 125 -9.86 8.32 -10.06
CA MET A 125 -8.90 8.18 -11.15
C MET A 125 -8.11 6.86 -11.09
N ALA A 126 -8.24 6.09 -10.00
CA ALA A 126 -7.61 4.79 -9.91
C ALA A 126 -8.31 3.83 -10.89
N PRO A 127 -7.55 3.02 -11.66
CA PRO A 127 -8.16 2.07 -12.57
C PRO A 127 -9.04 1.09 -11.78
N PRO A 128 -10.24 0.72 -12.28
CA PRO A 128 -11.03 -0.33 -11.66
C PRO A 128 -10.28 -1.65 -11.81
N SER A 129 -9.59 -2.06 -10.76
CA SER A 129 -8.95 -3.37 -10.72
C SER A 129 -10.00 -4.38 -10.30
N ALA A 130 -10.57 -5.08 -11.28
CA ALA A 130 -11.14 -6.39 -11.01
C ALA A 130 -10.00 -7.25 -10.45
N LEU A 131 -10.18 -7.82 -9.25
CA LEU A 131 -9.35 -8.93 -8.82
C LEU A 131 -9.30 -9.95 -9.98
N VAL A 132 -8.14 -10.52 -10.29
CA VAL A 132 -8.05 -11.73 -11.13
C VAL A 132 -8.76 -12.93 -10.45
N ALA A 133 -9.15 -12.79 -9.18
CA ALA A 133 -10.09 -13.68 -8.49
C ALA A 133 -11.58 -13.36 -8.76
N MET A 134 -11.92 -12.34 -9.56
CA MET A 134 -13.19 -12.27 -10.27
C MET A 134 -13.18 -13.31 -11.41
N GLY A 135 -13.21 -14.59 -11.01
CA GLY A 135 -14.22 -15.43 -11.63
C GLY A 135 -15.55 -14.69 -11.47
N PRO A 136 -16.43 -14.70 -12.47
CA PRO A 136 -17.71 -14.01 -12.36
C PRO A 136 -18.33 -14.35 -11.00
N ALA A 137 -18.99 -13.37 -10.37
CA ALA A 137 -20.00 -13.65 -9.36
C ALA A 137 -21.14 -14.44 -10.04
N ALA A 138 -20.83 -15.63 -10.54
CA ALA A 138 -21.75 -16.64 -10.93
C ALA A 138 -22.30 -17.12 -9.60
N ASN A 139 -23.44 -16.55 -9.21
CA ASN A 139 -24.40 -17.12 -8.29
C ASN A 139 -23.73 -18.12 -7.33
N VAL A 140 -23.15 -17.65 -6.23
CA VAL A 140 -22.58 -18.56 -5.21
C VAL A 140 -23.67 -19.49 -4.63
N ALA A 141 -24.95 -19.20 -4.92
CA ALA A 141 -26.07 -20.13 -4.73
C ALA A 141 -26.04 -21.39 -5.63
N ASN A 142 -25.32 -21.37 -6.77
CA ASN A 142 -25.41 -22.42 -7.81
C ASN A 142 -24.09 -23.19 -8.05
N ASN A 143 -22.97 -22.77 -7.46
CA ASN A 143 -21.65 -23.39 -7.71
C ASN A 143 -21.07 -24.16 -6.50
N ILE A 144 -21.93 -24.69 -5.64
CA ILE A 144 -21.60 -25.83 -4.77
C ILE A 144 -22.29 -27.06 -5.35
N SER A 145 -22.01 -27.42 -6.61
CA SER A 145 -22.60 -28.63 -7.22
C SER A 145 -22.00 -29.92 -6.65
N ASP A 146 -20.84 -29.85 -6.00
CA ASP A 146 -20.13 -31.03 -5.47
C ASP A 146 -20.61 -31.46 -4.06
N VAL A 147 -21.49 -30.67 -3.42
CA VAL A 147 -22.15 -31.03 -2.15
C VAL A 147 -23.67 -31.12 -2.29
N MET A 148 -24.24 -30.62 -3.40
CA MET A 148 -25.69 -30.73 -3.65
C MET A 148 -26.16 -32.15 -4.01
N GLY A 149 -25.25 -33.09 -4.26
CA GLY A 149 -25.60 -34.48 -4.57
C GLY A 149 -25.94 -35.35 -3.36
N ASN A 150 -25.53 -34.97 -2.14
CA ASN A 150 -25.76 -35.78 -0.95
C ASN A 150 -26.42 -34.93 0.14
N GLY A 151 -27.76 -35.04 0.25
CA GLY A 151 -28.65 -34.27 1.13
C GLY A 151 -28.45 -34.50 2.63
N ILE A 152 -27.21 -34.38 3.12
CA ILE A 152 -26.84 -34.49 4.54
C ILE A 152 -26.73 -33.09 5.18
N ILE A 153 -26.63 -32.01 4.39
CA ILE A 153 -26.55 -30.64 4.89
C ILE A 153 -27.75 -29.82 4.38
N PRO A 154 -28.73 -29.46 5.23
CA PRO A 154 -29.78 -28.52 4.84
C PRO A 154 -29.19 -27.12 4.69
N VAL A 155 -28.83 -26.74 3.46
CA VAL A 155 -28.22 -25.44 3.10
C VAL A 155 -29.22 -24.27 3.27
N GLY A 156 -30.52 -24.54 3.43
CA GLY A 156 -31.57 -23.51 3.49
C GLY A 156 -31.53 -22.56 4.70
N ASN A 157 -30.81 -22.91 5.78
CA ASN A 157 -30.82 -22.15 7.04
C ASN A 157 -29.43 -21.73 7.55
N MET A 158 -28.40 -21.80 6.70
CA MET A 158 -27.06 -21.36 7.11
C MET A 158 -27.02 -19.82 7.18
N LYS A 159 -27.08 -19.27 8.40
CA LYS A 159 -26.86 -17.83 8.64
C LYS A 159 -25.39 -17.51 8.37
N ILE A 160 -25.06 -17.26 7.11
CA ILE A 160 -23.72 -16.79 6.76
C ILE A 160 -23.60 -15.36 7.32
N PRO A 161 -22.61 -15.09 8.18
CA PRO A 161 -22.43 -13.76 8.72
C PRO A 161 -22.25 -12.72 7.61
N ALA A 162 -22.89 -11.56 7.76
CA ALA A 162 -22.88 -10.49 6.75
C ALA A 162 -21.47 -10.01 6.37
N TYR A 163 -20.48 -10.15 7.27
CA TYR A 163 -19.08 -9.79 7.01
C TYR A 163 -18.38 -10.71 5.99
N LEU A 164 -18.87 -11.94 5.77
CA LEU A 164 -18.31 -12.85 4.76
C LEU A 164 -18.83 -12.57 3.34
N LEU A 165 -19.90 -11.77 3.20
CA LEU A 165 -20.46 -11.37 1.91
C LEU A 165 -20.16 -9.91 1.57
N GLN A 166 -19.21 -9.29 2.28
CA GLN A 166 -18.89 -7.89 2.11
C GLN A 166 -18.14 -7.68 0.79
N ASN A 167 -18.68 -6.81 -0.07
CA ASN A 167 -17.95 -6.25 -1.20
C ASN A 167 -17.50 -4.84 -0.83
N PRO A 168 -16.21 -4.59 -0.57
CA PRO A 168 -15.74 -3.26 -0.18
C PRO A 168 -15.96 -2.18 -1.24
N ALA A 169 -16.12 -2.53 -2.53
CA ALA A 169 -16.48 -1.56 -3.56
C ALA A 169 -17.93 -1.03 -3.42
N ALA A 170 -18.81 -1.75 -2.72
CA ALA A 170 -20.21 -1.35 -2.52
C ALA A 170 -20.40 -0.37 -1.34
N ILE A 171 -19.36 -0.10 -0.54
CA ILE A 171 -19.44 0.76 0.66
C ILE A 171 -19.81 2.21 0.27
N GLU A 172 -19.41 2.68 -0.91
CA GLU A 172 -19.77 4.03 -1.39
C GLU A 172 -21.28 4.28 -1.40
N ARG A 173 -22.07 3.25 -1.71
CA ARG A 173 -23.53 3.33 -1.83
C ARG A 173 -24.26 2.98 -0.53
N ARG A 174 -23.68 2.08 0.27
CA ARG A 174 -24.29 1.54 1.49
C ARG A 174 -24.13 2.47 2.71
N GLY A 175 -23.08 3.30 2.74
CA GLY A 175 -22.72 4.08 3.91
C GLY A 175 -21.92 3.28 4.93
N LEU A 176 -21.51 3.92 6.03
CA LEU A 176 -20.69 3.33 7.09
C LEU A 176 -21.55 2.50 8.04
N LEU A 177 -21.22 1.22 8.21
CA LEU A 177 -21.83 0.34 9.19
C LEU A 177 -20.82 -0.08 10.27
N VAL A 178 -21.29 -0.63 11.39
CA VAL A 178 -20.42 -1.10 12.48
C VAL A 178 -19.59 -2.31 12.03
N GLU A 179 -20.12 -3.11 11.11
CA GLU A 179 -19.41 -4.24 10.51
C GLU A 179 -18.26 -3.77 9.61
N ASP A 180 -18.24 -2.50 9.18
CA ASP A 180 -17.15 -1.92 8.38
C ASP A 180 -15.88 -1.64 9.21
N PHE A 181 -15.92 -1.89 10.52
CA PHE A 181 -14.75 -1.85 11.40
C PHE A 181 -14.01 -3.19 11.50
N VAL A 182 -14.55 -4.24 10.87
CA VAL A 182 -13.90 -5.55 10.83
C VAL A 182 -12.81 -5.55 9.75
N PRO A 183 -11.54 -5.86 10.10
CA PRO A 183 -10.46 -5.89 9.11
C PRO A 183 -10.67 -6.95 8.02
N GLN A 184 -10.45 -6.59 6.76
CA GLN A 184 -10.57 -7.49 5.61
C GLN A 184 -9.42 -7.33 4.59
N ALA A 185 -8.96 -8.47 4.06
CA ALA A 185 -7.82 -8.51 3.12
C ALA A 185 -8.10 -7.76 1.81
N GLU A 186 -9.34 -7.76 1.32
CA GLU A 186 -9.72 -7.04 0.09
C GLU A 186 -9.64 -5.52 0.28
N THR A 187 -10.00 -5.02 1.46
CA THR A 187 -9.82 -3.59 1.78
C THR A 187 -8.36 -3.20 1.85
N LEU A 188 -7.50 -4.06 2.39
CA LEU A 188 -6.06 -3.82 2.39
C LEU A 188 -5.51 -3.66 0.96
N GLN A 189 -6.02 -4.45 0.01
CA GLN A 189 -5.65 -4.33 -1.40
C GLN A 189 -6.14 -3.01 -2.01
N LEU A 190 -7.42 -2.67 -1.81
CA LEU A 190 -7.99 -1.43 -2.31
C LEU A 190 -7.27 -0.19 -1.76
N THR A 191 -7.01 -0.14 -0.46
CA THR A 191 -6.26 0.97 0.16
C THR A 191 -4.84 1.07 -0.38
N THR A 192 -4.16 -0.07 -0.56
CA THR A 192 -2.82 -0.12 -1.17
C THR A 192 -2.85 0.40 -2.62
N GLN A 193 -3.87 0.04 -3.38
CA GLN A 193 -4.02 0.50 -4.77
C GLN A 193 -4.27 2.00 -4.85
N VAL A 194 -5.16 2.53 -4.01
CA VAL A 194 -5.40 3.98 -3.94
C VAL A 194 -4.09 4.70 -3.62
N TRP A 195 -3.31 4.20 -2.65
CA TRP A 195 -2.00 4.75 -2.32
C TRP A 195 -1.01 4.70 -3.50
N GLU A 196 -0.99 3.61 -4.26
CA GLU A 196 -0.17 3.50 -5.45
C GLU A 196 -0.57 4.50 -6.54
N SER A 197 -1.88 4.75 -6.71
CA SER A 197 -2.37 5.81 -7.60
C SER A 197 -1.83 7.18 -7.20
N TYR A 198 -1.88 7.50 -5.91
CA TYR A 198 -1.31 8.75 -5.37
C TYR A 198 0.19 8.87 -5.66
N LEU A 199 0.96 7.83 -5.39
CA LEU A 199 2.41 7.83 -5.59
C LEU A 199 2.77 7.93 -7.08
N ASN A 200 1.97 7.32 -7.96
CA ASN A 200 2.12 7.46 -9.41
C ASN A 200 1.76 8.86 -9.89
N GLN A 201 0.73 9.49 -9.32
CA GLN A 201 0.37 10.86 -9.65
C GLN A 201 1.48 11.84 -9.24
N VAL A 202 2.07 11.65 -8.05
CA VAL A 202 3.23 12.43 -7.60
C VAL A 202 4.41 12.24 -8.57
N TYR A 203 4.69 11.00 -8.98
CA TYR A 203 5.74 10.69 -9.95
C TYR A 203 5.52 11.38 -11.30
N ILE A 204 4.31 11.29 -11.84
CA ILE A 204 3.91 11.92 -13.10
C ILE A 204 4.03 13.45 -13.00
N PHE A 205 3.54 14.04 -11.91
CA PHE A 205 3.63 15.47 -11.64
C PHE A 205 5.08 15.97 -11.56
N LEU A 206 5.95 15.21 -10.89
CA LEU A 206 7.38 15.50 -10.77
C LEU A 206 8.11 15.47 -12.12
N ARG A 207 7.77 14.50 -12.98
CA ARG A 207 8.33 14.35 -14.34
C ARG A 207 7.78 15.38 -15.32
N GLY A 208 6.69 16.05 -14.97
CA GLY A 208 6.08 17.08 -15.78
C GLY A 208 5.34 16.59 -17.02
N ARG A 209 4.97 15.32 -17.02
CA ARG A 209 4.02 14.76 -17.97
C ARG A 209 2.63 15.06 -17.39
N SER A 210 1.86 15.94 -18.01
CA SER A 210 0.46 16.19 -17.67
C SER A 210 -0.43 15.60 -18.74
#